data_AF-A0ABD5U4Z7-F1
#
_entry.id   AF-A0ABD5U4Z7-F1
#
_cell.length_a   1.000
_cell.length_b   1.000
_cell.length_c   1.000
_cell.angle_alpha   90.00
_cell.angle_beta   90.00
_cell.angle_gamma   90.00
#
_symmetry.space_group_name_H-M   'P 1'
#
loop_
_entity.id
_entity.type
_entity.pdbx_description
1 polymer ?
#
loop_
_entity_poly.entity_id
_entity_poly.type
_entity_poly.pdbx_seq_one_letter_code
_entity_poly.pdbx_strand_id
1 'polypeptide(L)' 'MNQSLWTRFLLVSATPVALGFAVSALLTPPDPYTQILTIPVILLVVVPLSYWVVYKRGLPV' A
#
# COMPACT_ATOMS: atom_id res chain seq x y z
N MET A 1 19.45 5.48 -4.64
CA MET A 1 18.49 4.82 -3.74
C MET A 1 19.15 3.60 -3.13
N ASN A 2 19.07 3.42 -1.80
CA ASN A 2 19.61 2.22 -1.18
C ASN A 2 18.74 1.02 -1.59
N GLN A 3 19.28 0.11 -2.40
CA GLN A 3 18.53 -0.97 -3.03
C GLN A 3 17.76 -1.82 -2.00
N SER A 4 18.33 -2.01 -0.79
CA SER A 4 17.67 -2.74 0.30
C SER A 4 16.44 -2.03 0.89
N LEU A 5 16.46 -0.69 0.99
CA LEU A 5 15.31 0.09 1.47
C LEU A 5 14.18 0.08 0.44
N TRP A 6 14.53 0.16 -0.84
CA TRP A 6 13.54 0.11 -1.91
C TRP A 6 12.84 -1.26 -1.99
N THR A 7 13.60 -2.36 -1.93
CA THR A 7 13.02 -3.70 -1.87
C THR A 7 12.14 -3.89 -0.62
N ARG A 8 12.59 -3.39 0.54
CA ARG A 8 11.76 -3.40 1.76
C ARG A 8 10.48 -2.60 1.59
N PHE A 9 10.54 -1.41 1.01
CA PHE A 9 9.37 -0.59 0.72
C PHE A 9 8.37 -1.31 -0.17
N LEU A 10 8.83 -1.97 -1.24
CA LEU A 10 7.95 -2.75 -2.10
C LEU A 10 7.28 -3.91 -1.35
N LEU A 11 8.04 -4.68 -0.56
CA LEU A 11 7.48 -5.81 0.20
C LEU A 11 6.46 -5.35 1.25
N VAL A 12 6.79 -4.28 1.97
CA VAL A 12 5.91 -3.68 3.00
C VAL A 12 4.68 -3.05 2.37
N SER A 13 4.74 -2.55 1.14
CA SER A 13 3.57 -1.97 0.44
C SER A 13 2.70 -3.03 -0.23
N ALA A 14 3.31 -4.01 -0.92
CA ALA A 14 2.58 -5.00 -1.72
C ALA A 14 1.66 -5.87 -0.86
N THR A 15 2.11 -6.28 0.32
CA THR A 15 1.35 -7.13 1.24
C THR A 15 0.01 -6.49 1.66
N PRO A 16 -0.01 -5.28 2.26
CA PRO A 16 -1.24 -4.59 2.61
C PRO A 16 -2.06 -4.11 1.40
N VAL A 17 -1.46 -3.81 0.24
CA VAL A 17 -2.23 -3.53 -0.97
C VAL A 17 -3.04 -4.76 -1.39
N ALA A 18 -2.40 -5.93 -1.45
CA ALA A 18 -3.07 -7.18 -1.82
C ALA A 18 -4.17 -7.55 -0.82
N LEU A 19 -3.90 -7.43 0.49
CA LEU A 19 -4.90 -7.66 1.53
C LEU A 19 -6.05 -6.65 1.46
N GLY A 20 -5.75 -5.37 1.30
CA GLY A 20 -6.76 -4.31 1.18
C GLY A 20 -7.66 -4.52 -0.04
N PHE A 21 -7.07 -4.91 -1.17
CA PHE A 21 -7.84 -5.26 -2.37
C PHE A 21 -8.73 -6.48 -2.14
N ALA A 22 -8.19 -7.56 -1.57
CA ALA A 22 -8.97 -8.77 -1.28
C ALA A 22 -10.13 -8.49 -0.33
N VAL A 23 -9.89 -7.75 0.76
CA VAL A 23 -10.93 -7.33 1.70
C VAL A 23 -11.96 -6.44 1.01
N SER A 24 -11.54 -5.48 0.19
CA SER A 24 -12.46 -4.65 -0.58
C SER A 24 -13.33 -5.48 -1.50
N ALA A 25 -12.76 -6.41 -2.27
CA ALA A 25 -13.51 -7.27 -3.18
C ALA A 25 -14.51 -8.19 -2.45
N LEU A 26 -14.28 -8.52 -1.18
CA LEU A 26 -15.23 -9.26 -0.33
C LEU A 26 -16.35 -8.38 0.22
N LEU A 27 -16.08 -7.11 0.50
CA LEU A 27 -17.03 -6.18 1.13
C LEU A 27 -17.83 -5.36 0.12
N THR A 28 -17.31 -5.19 -1.08
CA THR A 28 -17.92 -4.41 -2.15
C THR A 28 -18.17 -5.28 -3.38
N PRO A 29 -19.13 -4.93 -4.25
CA PRO A 29 -19.33 -5.68 -5.48
C PRO A 29 -18.01 -5.77 -6.30
N PRO A 30 -17.71 -6.92 -6.91
CA PRO A 30 -16.50 -7.10 -7.72
C PRO A 30 -16.71 -6.50 -9.12
N ASP A 31 -17.16 -5.25 -9.18
CA ASP A 31 -17.37 -4.52 -10.42
C ASP A 31 -16.25 -3.48 -10.66
N PRO A 32 -15.93 -3.16 -11.92
CA PRO A 32 -14.83 -2.25 -12.23
C PRO A 32 -14.98 -0.84 -11.65
N TYR A 33 -16.20 -0.33 -11.50
CA TYR A 33 -16.46 1.03 -11.02
C TYR A 33 -16.27 1.16 -9.51
N THR A 34 -16.63 0.12 -8.75
CA THR A 34 -16.34 0.12 -7.32
C THR A 34 -14.85 -0.11 -7.07
N GLN A 35 -14.21 -1.01 -7.83
CA GLN A 35 -12.79 -1.31 -7.65
C GLN A 35 -11.86 -0.16 -8.08
N ILE A 36 -12.22 0.62 -9.11
CA ILE A 36 -11.44 1.80 -9.52
C ILE A 36 -11.46 2.89 -8.46
N LEU A 37 -12.47 2.91 -7.58
CA LEU A 37 -12.56 3.85 -6.46
C LEU A 37 -11.85 3.33 -5.20
N THR A 38 -11.91 2.03 -4.92
CA THR A 38 -11.33 1.45 -3.72
C THR A 38 -9.80 1.36 -3.79
N ILE A 39 -9.24 1.07 -4.97
CA ILE A 39 -7.79 0.99 -5.17
C ILE A 39 -7.07 2.31 -4.79
N PRO A 40 -7.47 3.49 -5.29
CA PRO A 40 -6.89 4.76 -4.87
C PRO A 40 -6.94 4.99 -3.36
N VAL A 41 -8.04 4.63 -2.70
CA VAL A 41 -8.18 4.77 -1.23
C VAL A 41 -7.19 3.88 -0.51
N ILE A 42 -7.06 2.61 -0.94
CA ILE A 42 -6.06 1.68 -0.38
C ILE A 42 -4.65 2.25 -0.56
N LEU A 43 -4.31 2.73 -1.76
CA LEU A 43 -2.99 3.28 -2.04
C LEU A 43 -2.69 4.55 -1.23
N LEU A 44 -3.67 5.44 -1.07
CA LEU A 44 -3.54 6.67 -0.27
C LEU A 44 -3.24 6.39 1.20
N VAL A 45 -3.63 5.24 1.73
CA VAL A 45 -3.35 4.85 3.12
C VAL A 45 -2.06 4.02 3.20
N VAL A 46 -1.93 3.00 2.34
CA VAL A 46 -0.85 2.03 2.41
C VAL A 46 0.50 2.63 2.02
N VAL A 47 0.55 3.50 1.01
CA VAL A 47 1.82 4.08 0.55
C VAL A 47 2.46 4.97 1.63
N PRO A 48 1.75 5.93 2.26
CA PRO A 48 2.31 6.72 3.35
C PRO A 48 2.71 5.89 4.57
N LEU A 49 1.90 4.91 4.96
CA LEU A 49 2.22 4.01 6.08
C LEU A 49 3.48 3.19 5.80
N SER A 50 3.59 2.62 4.61
CA SER A 50 4.75 1.83 4.20
C SER A 50 6.01 2.68 4.14
N TYR A 51 5.89 3.92 3.64
CA TYR A 51 6.98 4.89 3.66
C TYR A 51 7.43 5.19 5.09
N TRP A 52 6.49 5.51 5.97
CA TRP A 52 6.78 5.76 7.38
C TRP A 52 7.47 4.56 8.04
N VAL A 53 6.94 3.34 7.88
CA VAL A 53 7.50 2.12 8.49
C VAL A 53 8.94 1.87 8.06
N VAL A 54 9.24 2.06 6.77
CA VAL A 54 10.55 1.74 6.19
C VAL A 54 11.57 2.85 6.44
N TYR A 55 11.16 4.11 6.37
CA TYR A 55 12.06 5.25 6.41
C TYR A 55 12.13 5.98 7.77
N LYS A 56 11.24 5.71 8.74
CA LYS A 56 11.23 6.39 10.07
C LYS A 56 12.55 6.37 10.83
N ARG A 57 13.45 5.43 10.55
CA ARG A 57 14.77 5.31 11.22
C ARG A 57 15.93 5.96 10.45
N GLY A 58 15.67 6.51 9.27
CA GLY A 58 16.69 7.11 8.40
C GLY A 58 16.21 8.37 7.67
N LEU A 59 15.13 9.00 8.16
CA LEU A 59 14.74 10.33 7.71
C LEU A 59 15.83 11.32 8.15
N PRO A 60 16.54 11.99 7.23
CA PRO A 60 17.14 13.27 7.59
C PRO A 60 15.96 14.18 7.93
N VAL A 61 15.90 14.61 9.19
CA VAL A 61 14.98 15.67 9.62
C VAL A 61 15.33 16.93 8.85
#